data_AF-A0A031IJG0-F1
#
_entry.id   AF-A0A031IJG0-F1
#
_cell.length_a   1.000
_cell.length_b   1.000
_cell.length_c   1.000
_cell.angle_alpha   90.00
_cell.angle_beta   90.00
_cell.angle_gamma   90.00
#
_symmetry.space_group_name_H-M   'P 1'
#
loop_
_entity.id
_entity.type
_entity.pdbx_description
1 polymer ?
#
loop_
_entity_poly.entity_id
_entity_poly.type
_entity_poly.pdbx_seq_one_letter_code
_entity_poly.pdbx_strand_id
1 'polypeptide(L)'
;MLDHVQLAMPKNEEDRARAFYAGLLHMKEVDKPAGVQKSGGVWFKEHGTALHLGIEDPFSPAKKAHPGLTVATFEEMSDRLQAAGYPVEHDTRLAPRRRFFTADPFGNRLEIISAHLPTLTPKKLTDGSHIRLVAPASSLSTVELRIIDDAIETLESFGLRVSISQHARAVNPFGSSDPELRVADLHAAFADPNVDAILCVRGGFSTNELVDLLDYELIRTHPKILCGFSDITALSHAILTNTGLVTYSGPMLRAFRDRDAYTIDYFKQVLFGTDPVTIKPSIHWRDSDRGHVITLPNKGPILLSPGQESGRLIGGNLCTLNLLQGTSHFPDLRDTILFLEDDYEVHPATFARDFASLMAQPGAEAIRGLVFGRFQLATKMTEEHLRYLISLYPSLKQIPVLANVDFGHTSPLFTFPIGGQVDLHDEVIRLHIS
;
A
#
# COMPACT_ATOMS: atom_id res chain seq x y z
N MET A 1 4.98 12.83 -20.99
CA MET A 1 4.98 13.53 -19.69
C MET A 1 4.38 14.90 -19.92
N LEU A 2 3.39 15.27 -19.11
CA LEU A 2 2.75 16.59 -19.19
C LEU A 2 3.36 17.47 -18.09
N ASP A 3 3.99 18.59 -18.46
CA ASP A 3 4.65 19.48 -17.50
C ASP A 3 3.65 20.37 -16.77
N HIS A 4 2.75 21.00 -17.52
CA HIS A 4 1.70 21.84 -16.98
C HIS A 4 0.46 21.87 -17.87
N VAL A 5 -0.67 22.29 -17.28
CA VAL A 5 -1.88 22.71 -17.99
C VAL A 5 -2.05 24.22 -17.80
N GLN A 6 -2.47 24.93 -18.84
CA GLN A 6 -2.88 26.33 -18.72
C GLN A 6 -4.39 26.46 -18.87
N LEU A 7 -5.02 27.17 -17.93
CA LEU A 7 -6.40 27.65 -18.01
C LEU A 7 -6.39 29.17 -18.18
N ALA A 8 -7.36 29.69 -18.93
CA ALA A 8 -7.57 31.13 -19.05
C ALA A 8 -8.33 31.65 -17.83
N MET A 9 -8.05 32.89 -17.44
CA MET A 9 -8.81 33.64 -16.43
C MET A 9 -8.98 35.10 -16.86
N PRO A 10 -10.03 35.79 -16.37
CA PRO A 10 -10.21 37.22 -16.61
C PRO A 10 -9.10 38.05 -15.95
N LYS A 11 -8.91 39.27 -16.46
CA LYS A 11 -7.93 40.25 -15.95
C LYS A 11 -8.34 40.78 -14.57
N ASN A 12 -7.37 40.97 -13.67
CA ASN A 12 -7.54 41.52 -12.30
C ASN A 12 -8.33 40.61 -11.34
N GLU A 13 -8.27 39.29 -11.54
CA GLU A 13 -9.05 38.29 -10.81
C GLU A 13 -8.17 37.25 -10.09
N GLU A 14 -6.87 37.54 -9.97
CA GLU A 14 -5.87 36.71 -9.31
C GLU A 14 -6.24 36.34 -7.87
N ASP A 15 -6.85 37.26 -7.11
CA ASP A 15 -7.23 37.00 -5.72
C ASP A 15 -8.39 36.01 -5.61
N ARG A 16 -9.35 36.08 -6.53
CA ARG A 16 -10.42 35.08 -6.63
C ARG A 16 -9.88 33.72 -7.06
N ALA A 17 -8.88 33.69 -7.94
CA ALA A 17 -8.16 32.47 -8.27
C ALA A 17 -7.43 31.88 -7.05
N ARG A 18 -6.69 32.68 -6.27
CA ARG A 18 -6.02 32.20 -5.05
C ARG A 18 -7.00 31.65 -4.02
N ALA A 19 -8.10 32.35 -3.79
CA ALA A 19 -9.14 31.90 -2.86
C ALA A 19 -9.70 30.53 -3.23
N PHE A 20 -9.82 30.23 -4.53
CA PHE A 20 -10.29 28.93 -5.00
C PHE A 20 -9.17 27.87 -5.04
N TYR A 21 -8.12 28.09 -5.81
CA TYR A 21 -7.11 27.05 -6.09
C TYR A 21 -6.19 26.80 -4.88
N ALA A 22 -5.72 27.83 -4.19
CA ALA A 22 -4.96 27.65 -2.96
C ALA A 22 -5.85 27.47 -1.73
N GLY A 23 -6.94 28.25 -1.64
CA GLY A 23 -7.82 28.22 -0.47
C GLY A 23 -8.74 27.00 -0.39
N LEU A 24 -9.46 26.67 -1.48
CA LEU A 24 -10.39 25.54 -1.49
C LEU A 24 -9.73 24.25 -1.95
N LEU A 25 -8.94 24.27 -3.03
CA LEU A 25 -8.29 23.07 -3.55
C LEU A 25 -6.99 22.72 -2.83
N HIS A 26 -6.48 23.59 -1.95
CA HIS A 26 -5.21 23.41 -1.22
C HIS A 26 -3.97 23.27 -2.12
N MET A 27 -4.03 23.77 -3.36
CA MET A 27 -2.87 23.77 -4.25
C MET A 27 -1.82 24.78 -3.78
N LYS A 28 -0.54 24.43 -3.91
CA LYS A 28 0.57 25.32 -3.56
C LYS A 28 0.78 26.36 -4.65
N GLU A 29 0.59 27.64 -4.34
CA GLU A 29 0.99 28.75 -5.23
C GLU A 29 2.52 28.75 -5.39
N VAL A 30 2.98 29.00 -6.62
CA VAL A 30 4.40 29.08 -6.97
C VAL A 30 4.71 30.38 -7.67
N ASP A 31 5.89 30.92 -7.40
CA ASP A 31 6.34 32.16 -8.01
C ASP A 31 6.53 32.00 -9.52
N LYS A 32 5.99 32.96 -10.28
CA LYS A 32 6.22 33.04 -11.71
C LYS A 32 7.69 33.41 -12.01
N PRO A 33 8.29 32.83 -13.07
CA PRO A 33 9.61 33.25 -13.55
C PRO A 33 9.64 34.75 -13.90
N ALA A 34 10.77 35.42 -13.61
CA ALA A 34 10.91 36.87 -13.77
C ALA A 34 10.47 37.40 -15.14
N GLY A 35 10.72 36.64 -16.22
CA GLY A 35 10.36 37.03 -17.59
C GLY A 35 8.86 37.12 -17.86
N VAL A 36 8.02 36.45 -17.07
CA VAL A 36 6.55 36.41 -17.25
C VAL A 36 5.79 37.01 -16.07
N GLN A 37 6.45 37.52 -15.03
CA GLN A 37 5.75 38.15 -13.89
C GLN A 37 4.82 39.29 -14.30
N LYS A 38 5.22 40.07 -15.31
CA LYS A 38 4.44 41.23 -15.82
C LYS A 38 3.16 40.84 -16.58
N SER A 39 2.98 39.57 -16.98
CA SER A 39 1.81 39.15 -17.75
C SER A 39 0.55 38.89 -16.91
N GLY A 40 0.63 39.06 -15.58
CA GLY A 40 -0.47 38.77 -14.65
C GLY A 40 -0.86 37.28 -14.59
N GLY A 41 -1.89 36.94 -13.82
CA GLY A 41 -2.25 35.53 -13.56
C GLY A 41 -1.41 34.88 -12.45
N VAL A 42 -1.76 33.63 -12.11
CA VAL A 42 -1.24 32.91 -10.94
C VAL A 42 -0.92 31.45 -11.29
N TRP A 43 0.15 30.91 -10.71
CA TRP A 43 0.63 29.56 -10.98
C TRP A 43 0.54 28.70 -9.72
N PHE A 44 0.07 27.48 -9.88
CA PHE A 44 -0.06 26.50 -8.82
C PHE A 44 0.68 25.23 -9.18
N LYS A 45 1.16 24.50 -8.18
CA LYS A 45 1.76 23.18 -8.35
C LYS A 45 1.28 22.24 -7.27
N GLU A 46 0.97 21.01 -7.66
CA GLU A 46 0.62 19.94 -6.73
C GLU A 46 1.11 18.60 -7.28
N HIS A 47 1.80 17.82 -6.43
CA HIS A 47 2.28 16.45 -6.71
C HIS A 47 2.88 16.21 -8.12
N GLY A 48 3.68 17.16 -8.60
CA GLY A 48 4.41 17.03 -9.87
C GLY A 48 3.71 17.58 -11.12
N THR A 49 2.45 18.03 -11.04
CA THR A 49 1.76 18.71 -12.15
C THR A 49 1.55 20.18 -11.81
N ALA A 50 1.87 21.08 -12.75
CA ALA A 50 1.61 22.51 -12.60
C ALA A 50 0.31 22.94 -13.32
N LEU A 51 -0.44 23.83 -12.68
CA LEU A 51 -1.63 24.46 -13.24
C LEU A 51 -1.38 25.97 -13.30
N HIS A 52 -1.36 26.52 -14.51
CA HIS A 52 -1.14 27.94 -14.74
C HIS A 52 -2.46 28.60 -15.10
N LEU A 53 -2.83 29.67 -14.39
CA LEU A 53 -3.91 30.54 -14.81
C LEU A 53 -3.32 31.75 -15.53
N GLY A 54 -3.57 31.84 -16.83
CA GLY A 54 -3.13 32.95 -17.69
C GLY A 54 -4.27 33.94 -17.93
N ILE A 55 -3.95 35.24 -17.94
CA ILE A 55 -4.94 36.27 -18.29
C ILE A 55 -5.29 36.16 -19.78
N GLU A 56 -6.58 36.19 -20.08
CA GLU A 56 -7.12 36.32 -21.44
C GLU A 56 -8.14 37.47 -21.48
N ASP A 57 -8.09 38.29 -22.54
CA ASP A 57 -8.99 39.43 -22.74
C ASP A 57 -9.29 39.60 -24.25
N PRO A 58 -10.54 39.36 -24.72
CA PRO A 58 -11.71 38.98 -23.94
C PRO A 58 -11.62 37.54 -23.42
N PHE A 59 -11.99 37.33 -22.15
CA PHE A 59 -12.02 36.01 -21.52
C PHE A 59 -13.26 35.20 -21.93
N SER A 60 -13.08 33.90 -22.19
CA SER A 60 -14.17 32.94 -22.31
C SER A 60 -13.84 31.63 -21.56
N PRO A 61 -14.74 31.11 -20.71
CA PRO A 61 -14.46 29.90 -19.95
C PRO A 61 -14.37 28.63 -20.81
N ALA A 62 -13.43 27.76 -20.48
CA ALA A 62 -13.28 26.44 -21.09
C ALA A 62 -14.29 25.45 -20.48
N LYS A 63 -15.45 25.29 -21.13
CA LYS A 63 -16.53 24.40 -20.66
C LYS A 63 -16.37 22.93 -21.04
N LYS A 64 -15.50 22.63 -22.01
CA LYS A 64 -15.26 21.26 -22.51
C LYS A 64 -13.86 20.76 -22.18
N ALA A 65 -12.82 21.48 -22.61
CA ALA A 65 -11.44 21.16 -22.23
C ALA A 65 -11.23 21.51 -20.75
N HIS A 66 -10.65 20.61 -19.98
CA HIS A 66 -10.44 20.78 -18.55
C HIS A 66 -9.25 19.94 -18.08
N PRO A 67 -8.55 20.37 -17.01
CA PRO A 67 -7.66 19.50 -16.28
C PRO A 67 -8.44 18.50 -15.42
N GLY A 68 -7.88 17.29 -15.28
CA GLY A 68 -8.26 16.32 -14.27
C GLY A 68 -7.29 16.39 -13.10
N LEU A 69 -7.81 16.67 -11.90
CA LEU A 69 -7.02 16.80 -10.67
C LEU A 69 -7.31 15.60 -9.77
N THR A 70 -6.24 14.94 -9.33
CA THR A 70 -6.35 13.73 -8.51
C THR A 70 -6.17 14.07 -7.03
N VAL A 71 -7.19 13.79 -6.21
CA VAL A 71 -7.22 14.16 -4.79
C VAL A 71 -7.37 12.93 -3.89
N ALA A 72 -6.68 12.92 -2.76
CA ALA A 72 -6.80 11.85 -1.75
C ALA A 72 -8.09 11.98 -0.93
N THR A 73 -8.41 13.20 -0.47
CA THR A 73 -9.60 13.51 0.34
C THR A 73 -10.82 13.85 -0.52
N PHE A 74 -11.23 12.91 -1.37
CA PHE A 74 -12.29 13.12 -2.38
C PHE A 74 -13.61 13.65 -1.82
N GLU A 75 -14.10 13.08 -0.71
CA GLU A 75 -15.38 13.48 -0.08
C GLU A 75 -15.25 14.86 0.58
N GLU A 76 -14.19 15.08 1.36
CA GLU A 76 -13.96 16.37 2.00
C GLU A 76 -13.78 17.51 0.98
N MET A 77 -13.19 17.21 -0.18
CA MET A 77 -13.09 18.16 -1.28
C MET A 77 -14.47 18.48 -1.87
N SER A 78 -15.29 17.46 -2.11
CA SER A 78 -16.68 17.62 -2.56
C SER A 78 -17.48 18.49 -1.60
N ASP A 79 -17.48 18.16 -0.31
CA ASP A 79 -18.24 18.87 0.72
C ASP A 79 -17.80 20.33 0.86
N ARG A 80 -16.48 20.58 0.81
CA ARG A 80 -15.90 21.92 0.90
C ARG A 80 -16.28 22.79 -0.30
N LEU A 81 -16.25 22.23 -1.51
CA LEU A 81 -16.67 22.95 -2.72
C LEU A 81 -18.17 23.28 -2.68
N GLN A 82 -19.01 22.32 -2.27
CA GLN A 82 -20.45 22.55 -2.10
C GLN A 82 -20.74 23.62 -1.04
N ALA A 83 -20.07 23.56 0.12
CA ALA A 83 -20.20 24.55 1.18
C ALA A 83 -19.77 25.96 0.73
N ALA A 84 -18.80 26.06 -0.17
CA ALA A 84 -18.35 27.30 -0.78
C ALA A 84 -19.23 27.75 -1.98
N GLY A 85 -20.29 27.01 -2.32
CA GLY A 85 -21.26 27.37 -3.36
C GLY A 85 -20.86 26.94 -4.78
N TYR A 86 -19.86 26.08 -4.95
CA TYR A 86 -19.45 25.55 -6.24
C TYR A 86 -20.21 24.27 -6.59
N PRO A 87 -20.61 24.07 -7.85
CA PRO A 87 -21.34 22.87 -8.27
C PRO A 87 -20.47 21.63 -8.15
N VAL A 88 -21.06 20.51 -7.72
CA VAL A 88 -20.41 19.20 -7.69
C VAL A 88 -21.32 18.22 -8.44
N GLU A 89 -20.91 17.85 -9.64
CA GLU A 89 -21.65 16.95 -10.53
C GLU A 89 -20.93 15.60 -10.62
N HIS A 90 -21.37 14.62 -9.83
CA HIS A 90 -20.79 13.28 -9.86
C HIS A 90 -21.01 12.57 -11.20
N ASP A 91 -19.98 11.87 -11.69
CA ASP A 91 -20.06 11.05 -12.89
C ASP A 91 -19.63 9.61 -12.60
N THR A 92 -20.56 8.67 -12.79
CA THR A 92 -20.36 7.24 -12.55
C THR A 92 -20.06 6.45 -13.83
N ARG A 93 -20.06 7.08 -15.01
CA ARG A 93 -19.89 6.40 -16.31
C ARG A 93 -18.46 5.90 -16.52
N LEU A 94 -17.48 6.53 -15.86
CA LEU A 94 -16.06 6.23 -15.97
C LEU A 94 -15.57 5.53 -14.69
N ALA A 95 -16.04 4.29 -14.48
CA ALA A 95 -15.51 3.38 -13.46
C ALA A 95 -14.02 3.03 -13.74
N PRO A 96 -13.22 2.64 -12.74
CA PRO A 96 -13.60 2.38 -11.35
C PRO A 96 -13.21 3.50 -10.35
N ARG A 97 -12.51 4.56 -10.79
CA ARG A 97 -12.23 5.73 -9.94
C ARG A 97 -13.41 6.69 -9.89
N ARG A 98 -13.79 7.08 -8.67
CA ARG A 98 -14.82 8.10 -8.43
C ARG A 98 -14.34 9.46 -8.94
N ARG A 99 -15.28 10.23 -9.47
CA ARG A 99 -15.02 11.56 -10.01
C ARG A 99 -16.25 12.45 -9.95
N PHE A 100 -16.03 13.75 -9.93
CA PHE A 100 -17.06 14.75 -10.15
C PHE A 100 -16.51 15.90 -10.99
N PHE A 101 -17.41 16.64 -11.62
CA PHE A 101 -17.07 17.89 -12.28
C PHE A 101 -17.47 19.07 -11.41
N THR A 102 -16.65 20.11 -11.45
CA THR A 102 -16.96 21.41 -10.87
C THR A 102 -16.57 22.51 -11.85
N ALA A 103 -16.87 23.76 -11.50
CA ALA A 103 -16.43 24.93 -12.21
C ALA A 103 -15.56 25.78 -11.29
N ASP A 104 -14.48 26.34 -11.82
CA ASP A 104 -13.71 27.36 -11.12
C ASP A 104 -14.51 28.70 -11.03
N PRO A 105 -13.99 29.73 -10.33
CA PRO A 105 -14.70 31.00 -10.15
C PRO A 105 -15.04 31.75 -11.45
N PHE A 106 -14.44 31.33 -12.57
CA PHE A 106 -14.57 31.94 -13.89
C PHE A 106 -15.42 31.09 -14.84
N GLY A 107 -15.86 29.91 -14.41
CA GLY A 107 -16.67 28.99 -15.18
C GLY A 107 -15.86 27.98 -16.01
N ASN A 108 -14.54 27.90 -15.84
CA ASN A 108 -13.75 26.83 -16.43
C ASN A 108 -14.11 25.51 -15.77
N ARG A 109 -14.30 24.46 -16.58
CA ARG A 109 -14.60 23.14 -16.06
C ARG A 109 -13.34 22.53 -15.42
N LEU A 110 -13.52 21.83 -14.32
CA LEU A 110 -12.50 20.99 -13.67
C LEU A 110 -13.07 19.59 -13.45
N GLU A 111 -12.26 18.56 -13.62
CA GLU A 111 -12.59 17.19 -13.20
C GLU A 111 -11.79 16.88 -11.93
N ILE A 112 -12.47 16.49 -10.86
CA ILE A 112 -11.84 16.02 -9.63
C ILE A 112 -11.97 14.50 -9.61
N ILE A 113 -10.85 13.80 -9.45
CA ILE A 113 -10.75 12.34 -9.52
C ILE A 113 -10.19 11.85 -8.20
N SER A 114 -10.76 10.79 -7.63
CA SER A 114 -10.18 10.16 -6.46
C SER A 114 -8.81 9.55 -6.78
N ALA A 115 -7.84 9.76 -5.89
CA ALA A 115 -6.50 9.18 -5.97
C ALA A 115 -6.49 7.66 -5.97
N HIS A 116 -7.46 7.07 -5.30
CA HIS A 116 -7.51 5.64 -5.08
C HIS A 116 -8.83 5.06 -5.58
N LEU A 117 -8.79 3.76 -5.89
CA LEU A 117 -10.02 3.00 -6.05
C LEU A 117 -10.75 2.89 -4.70
N PRO A 118 -12.09 2.80 -4.72
CA PRO A 118 -12.84 2.43 -3.53
C PRO A 118 -12.26 1.16 -2.92
N THR A 119 -12.03 1.18 -1.61
CA THR A 119 -11.51 0.02 -0.90
C THR A 119 -12.53 -1.10 -0.94
N LEU A 120 -12.09 -2.30 -1.34
CA LEU A 120 -12.86 -3.53 -1.26
C LEU A 120 -12.28 -4.36 -0.11
N THR A 121 -13.01 -4.47 1.00
CA THR A 121 -12.63 -5.36 2.10
C THR A 121 -13.21 -6.74 1.86
N PRO A 122 -12.39 -7.81 1.81
CA PRO A 122 -12.90 -9.15 1.63
C PRO A 122 -13.65 -9.64 2.87
N LYS A 123 -14.56 -10.61 2.69
CA LYS A 123 -15.28 -11.23 3.81
C LYS A 123 -14.32 -11.92 4.76
N LYS A 124 -14.64 -11.90 6.06
CA LYS A 124 -13.92 -12.62 7.09
C LYS A 124 -14.09 -14.14 6.93
N LEU A 125 -13.09 -14.88 7.40
CA LEU A 125 -13.15 -16.33 7.55
C LEU A 125 -14.08 -16.72 8.70
N THR A 126 -14.78 -17.83 8.51
CA THR A 126 -15.63 -18.48 9.51
C THR A 126 -15.34 -19.97 9.55
N ASP A 127 -15.94 -20.68 10.50
CA ASP A 127 -15.95 -22.15 10.46
C ASP A 127 -16.52 -22.65 9.11
N GLY A 128 -15.88 -23.65 8.53
CA GLY A 128 -16.18 -24.19 7.21
C GLY A 128 -15.61 -23.41 6.02
N SER A 129 -15.00 -22.23 6.21
CA SER A 129 -14.41 -21.45 5.11
C SER A 129 -13.32 -22.22 4.38
N HIS A 130 -13.21 -21.99 3.08
CA HIS A 130 -12.26 -22.68 2.21
C HIS A 130 -11.04 -21.80 1.90
N ILE A 131 -9.86 -22.31 2.24
CA ILE A 131 -8.58 -21.74 1.83
C ILE A 131 -7.97 -22.52 0.66
N ARG A 132 -7.65 -21.82 -0.42
CA ARG A 132 -6.86 -22.34 -1.55
C ARG A 132 -5.39 -21.95 -1.38
N LEU A 133 -4.52 -22.95 -1.35
CA LEU A 133 -3.06 -22.77 -1.36
C LEU A 133 -2.57 -22.54 -2.78
N VAL A 134 -1.82 -21.45 -3.00
CA VAL A 134 -1.24 -21.06 -4.29
C VAL A 134 0.25 -20.80 -4.18
N ALA A 135 1.00 -21.03 -5.26
CA ALA A 135 2.45 -20.83 -5.33
C ALA A 135 2.84 -19.73 -6.34
N PRO A 136 2.50 -18.45 -6.08
CA PRO A 136 2.79 -17.35 -7.01
C PRO A 136 4.28 -16.94 -7.04
N ALA A 137 5.06 -17.38 -6.05
CA ALA A 137 6.50 -17.19 -5.96
C ALA A 137 7.21 -18.56 -6.05
N SER A 138 7.88 -19.01 -4.98
CA SER A 138 8.49 -20.34 -4.94
C SER A 138 7.45 -21.45 -5.05
N SER A 139 7.78 -22.48 -5.84
CA SER A 139 6.98 -23.69 -6.00
C SER A 139 6.79 -24.41 -4.66
N LEU A 140 5.61 -25.00 -4.47
CA LEU A 140 5.33 -25.89 -3.34
C LEU A 140 6.26 -27.11 -3.33
N SER A 141 6.81 -27.51 -4.48
CA SER A 141 7.79 -28.61 -4.57
C SER A 141 9.14 -28.29 -3.92
N THR A 142 9.41 -27.01 -3.60
CA THR A 142 10.59 -26.58 -2.83
C THR A 142 10.37 -26.61 -1.31
N VAL A 143 9.16 -26.96 -0.86
CA VAL A 143 8.77 -27.06 0.55
C VAL A 143 8.72 -28.54 0.93
N GLU A 144 9.32 -28.87 2.07
CA GLU A 144 9.29 -30.25 2.59
C GLU A 144 7.85 -30.70 2.84
N LEU A 145 7.51 -31.94 2.43
CA LEU A 145 6.15 -32.48 2.55
C LEU A 145 5.59 -32.37 3.97
N ARG A 146 6.42 -32.68 4.98
CA ARG A 146 6.02 -32.57 6.38
C ARG A 146 5.60 -31.15 6.77
N ILE A 147 6.25 -30.12 6.23
CA ILE A 147 5.85 -28.72 6.50
C ILE A 147 4.48 -28.44 5.89
N ILE A 148 4.20 -28.99 4.71
CA ILE A 148 2.91 -28.83 4.03
C ILE A 148 1.81 -29.51 4.84
N ASP A 149 2.02 -30.78 5.22
CA ASP A 149 1.05 -31.58 5.95
C ASP A 149 0.75 -30.97 7.34
N ASP A 150 1.79 -30.65 8.12
CA ASP A 150 1.65 -30.03 9.45
C ASP A 150 0.93 -28.66 9.38
N ALA A 151 1.16 -27.89 8.32
CA ALA A 151 0.50 -26.61 8.09
C ALA A 151 -0.97 -26.77 7.71
N ILE A 152 -1.30 -27.73 6.85
CA ILE A 152 -2.68 -28.07 6.47
C ILE A 152 -3.46 -28.51 7.71
N GLU A 153 -2.92 -29.44 8.51
CA GLU A 153 -3.55 -29.89 9.76
C GLU A 153 -3.82 -28.71 10.72
N THR A 154 -2.88 -27.76 10.78
CA THR A 154 -3.03 -26.58 11.63
C THR A 154 -4.16 -25.68 11.13
N LEU A 155 -4.23 -25.42 9.82
CA LEU A 155 -5.31 -24.62 9.22
C LEU A 155 -6.67 -25.31 9.38
N GLU A 156 -6.75 -26.63 9.16
CA GLU A 156 -7.98 -27.41 9.35
C GLU A 156 -8.42 -27.43 10.81
N SER A 157 -7.49 -27.41 11.77
CA SER A 157 -7.81 -27.26 13.20
C SER A 157 -8.52 -25.94 13.55
N PHE A 158 -8.51 -24.95 12.64
CA PHE A 158 -9.25 -23.70 12.79
C PHE A 158 -10.68 -23.78 12.25
N GLY A 159 -11.12 -24.96 11.79
CA GLY A 159 -12.41 -25.16 11.14
C GLY A 159 -12.40 -24.92 9.64
N LEU A 160 -11.22 -24.74 9.04
CA LEU A 160 -11.07 -24.43 7.61
C LEU A 160 -11.03 -25.70 6.76
N ARG A 161 -11.49 -25.59 5.51
CA ARG A 161 -11.19 -26.57 4.47
C ARG A 161 -9.96 -26.09 3.70
N VAL A 162 -9.03 -26.98 3.39
CA VAL A 162 -7.82 -26.62 2.66
C VAL A 162 -7.74 -27.38 1.33
N SER A 163 -7.31 -26.70 0.29
CA SER A 163 -7.02 -27.33 -1.01
C SER A 163 -5.77 -26.73 -1.63
N ILE A 164 -5.09 -27.49 -2.48
CA ILE A 164 -3.90 -27.04 -3.21
C ILE A 164 -4.32 -26.77 -4.66
N SER A 165 -3.87 -25.64 -5.21
CA SER A 165 -4.10 -25.29 -6.62
C SER A 165 -3.38 -26.24 -7.60
N GLN A 166 -3.87 -26.28 -8.84
CA GLN A 166 -3.53 -27.32 -9.80
C GLN A 166 -2.03 -27.31 -10.14
N HIS A 167 -1.44 -26.13 -10.27
CA HIS A 167 -0.06 -25.96 -10.69
C HIS A 167 0.89 -25.58 -9.55
N ALA A 168 0.44 -25.59 -8.29
CA ALA A 168 1.25 -25.22 -7.12
C ALA A 168 2.58 -25.99 -7.02
N ARG A 169 2.63 -27.21 -7.57
CA ARG A 169 3.81 -28.09 -7.56
C ARG A 169 4.66 -28.02 -8.83
N ALA A 170 4.24 -27.27 -9.86
CA ALA A 170 5.07 -27.02 -11.03
C ALA A 170 6.39 -26.39 -10.59
N VAL A 171 7.51 -26.78 -11.20
CA VAL A 171 8.83 -26.30 -10.80
C VAL A 171 9.70 -26.02 -12.01
N ASN A 172 10.30 -24.83 -12.05
CA ASN A 172 11.30 -24.43 -13.02
C ASN A 172 12.71 -24.40 -12.38
N PRO A 173 13.79 -24.17 -13.15
CA PRO A 173 15.16 -24.17 -12.61
C PRO A 173 15.45 -23.14 -11.51
N PHE A 174 14.61 -22.11 -11.35
CA PHE A 174 14.74 -21.11 -10.27
C PHE A 174 13.95 -21.49 -9.01
N GLY A 175 13.34 -22.68 -8.96
CA GLY A 175 12.50 -23.11 -7.84
C GLY A 175 11.13 -22.43 -7.80
N SER A 176 10.76 -21.68 -8.85
CA SER A 176 9.43 -21.10 -9.09
C SER A 176 8.68 -21.97 -10.13
N SER A 177 7.73 -21.41 -10.88
CA SER A 177 7.11 -22.04 -12.05
C SER A 177 6.82 -21.00 -13.13
N ASP A 178 6.41 -21.44 -14.32
CA ASP A 178 6.12 -20.51 -15.43
C ASP A 178 4.99 -19.53 -15.05
N PRO A 179 5.10 -18.23 -15.39
CA PRO A 179 4.13 -17.21 -15.00
C PRO A 179 2.68 -17.57 -15.35
N GLU A 180 2.44 -18.16 -16.52
CA GLU A 180 1.11 -18.53 -17.00
C GLU A 180 0.43 -19.56 -16.09
N LEU A 181 1.20 -20.50 -15.53
CA LEU A 181 0.68 -21.52 -14.61
C LEU A 181 0.28 -20.89 -13.26
N ARG A 182 1.11 -19.97 -12.75
CA ARG A 182 0.85 -19.25 -11.50
C ARG A 182 -0.35 -18.32 -11.63
N VAL A 183 -0.47 -17.63 -12.76
CA VAL A 183 -1.63 -16.79 -13.10
C VAL A 183 -2.90 -17.64 -13.22
N ALA A 184 -2.85 -18.78 -13.89
CA ALA A 184 -3.99 -19.69 -14.00
C ALA A 184 -4.47 -20.17 -12.62
N ASP A 185 -3.57 -20.53 -11.71
CA ASP A 185 -3.92 -20.91 -10.34
C ASP A 185 -4.54 -19.75 -9.55
N LEU A 186 -4.00 -18.53 -9.66
CA LEU A 186 -4.57 -17.33 -9.04
C LEU A 186 -5.97 -17.03 -9.58
N HIS A 187 -6.15 -17.01 -10.91
CA HIS A 187 -7.45 -16.76 -11.55
C HIS A 187 -8.47 -17.82 -11.15
N ALA A 188 -8.10 -19.10 -11.16
CA ALA A 188 -8.98 -20.18 -10.71
C ALA A 188 -9.39 -20.01 -9.24
N ALA A 189 -8.46 -19.58 -8.38
CA ALA A 189 -8.75 -19.35 -6.97
C ALA A 189 -9.69 -18.15 -6.74
N PHE A 190 -9.54 -17.06 -7.51
CA PHE A 190 -10.45 -15.92 -7.46
C PHE A 190 -11.83 -16.25 -8.05
N ALA A 191 -11.87 -16.93 -9.20
CA ALA A 191 -13.11 -17.27 -9.91
C ALA A 191 -13.98 -18.29 -9.17
N ASP A 192 -13.39 -19.20 -8.38
CA ASP A 192 -14.14 -20.23 -7.65
C ASP A 192 -14.94 -19.61 -6.50
N PRO A 193 -16.29 -19.60 -6.55
CA PRO A 193 -17.12 -18.98 -5.51
C PRO A 193 -17.09 -19.75 -4.19
N ASN A 194 -16.56 -20.97 -4.17
CA ASN A 194 -16.42 -21.76 -2.95
C ASN A 194 -15.13 -21.44 -2.19
N VAL A 195 -14.17 -20.71 -2.79
CA VAL A 195 -12.92 -20.31 -2.13
C VAL A 195 -13.13 -18.96 -1.44
N ASP A 196 -12.96 -18.94 -0.12
CA ASP A 196 -13.10 -17.76 0.73
C ASP A 196 -11.76 -17.02 0.95
N ALA A 197 -10.64 -17.74 0.88
CA ALA A 197 -9.30 -17.16 0.98
C ALA A 197 -8.26 -17.87 0.13
N ILE A 198 -7.24 -17.12 -0.24
CA ILE A 198 -6.07 -17.54 -0.98
C ILE A 198 -4.85 -17.35 -0.08
N LEU A 199 -4.13 -18.43 0.20
CA LEU A 199 -2.92 -18.41 1.02
C LEU A 199 -1.71 -18.74 0.14
N CYS A 200 -0.75 -17.82 0.11
CA CYS A 200 0.51 -18.03 -0.60
C CYS A 200 1.39 -19.01 0.18
N VAL A 201 1.93 -20.01 -0.48
CA VAL A 201 2.63 -21.11 0.22
C VAL A 201 4.02 -20.71 0.72
N ARG A 202 4.69 -19.82 0.00
CA ARG A 202 6.05 -19.34 0.26
C ARG A 202 6.33 -18.08 -0.58
N GLY A 203 7.20 -17.21 -0.08
CA GLY A 203 7.79 -16.10 -0.85
C GLY A 203 8.80 -16.60 -1.90
N GLY A 204 9.62 -15.72 -2.45
CA GLY A 204 10.54 -16.03 -3.54
C GLY A 204 11.12 -14.75 -4.13
N PHE A 205 11.19 -14.64 -5.45
CA PHE A 205 11.78 -13.48 -6.14
C PHE A 205 11.06 -13.12 -7.45
N SER A 206 9.85 -13.65 -7.68
CA SER A 206 9.27 -13.69 -9.03
C SER A 206 7.77 -13.41 -9.10
N THR A 207 7.14 -12.97 -8.01
CA THR A 207 5.71 -12.59 -8.09
C THR A 207 5.48 -11.36 -8.97
N ASN A 208 6.48 -10.48 -9.11
CA ASN A 208 6.42 -9.31 -9.96
C ASN A 208 6.31 -9.67 -11.45
N GLU A 209 6.70 -10.87 -11.88
CA GLU A 209 6.48 -11.35 -13.26
C GLU A 209 4.98 -11.52 -13.59
N LEU A 210 4.12 -11.60 -12.56
CA LEU A 210 2.71 -11.90 -12.73
C LEU A 210 1.86 -10.65 -12.94
N VAL A 211 2.31 -9.47 -12.49
CA VAL A 211 1.44 -8.31 -12.28
C VAL A 211 0.84 -7.75 -13.59
N ASP A 212 1.54 -7.88 -14.71
CA ASP A 212 1.00 -7.48 -16.03
C ASP A 212 0.09 -8.55 -16.66
N LEU A 213 0.08 -9.77 -16.12
CA LEU A 213 -0.68 -10.92 -16.65
C LEU A 213 -2.01 -11.14 -15.92
N LEU A 214 -2.27 -10.43 -14.83
CA LEU A 214 -3.48 -10.61 -14.03
C LEU A 214 -4.70 -9.98 -14.68
N ASP A 215 -5.82 -10.71 -14.70
CA ASP A 215 -7.15 -10.16 -14.93
C ASP A 215 -7.63 -9.46 -13.65
N TYR A 216 -7.37 -8.16 -13.57
CA TYR A 216 -7.77 -7.34 -12.44
C TYR A 216 -9.29 -7.17 -12.31
N GLU A 217 -10.05 -7.27 -13.40
CA GLU A 217 -11.51 -7.18 -13.34
C GLU A 217 -12.12 -8.46 -12.75
N LEU A 218 -11.56 -9.63 -13.07
CA LEU A 218 -11.91 -10.89 -12.39
C LEU A 218 -11.68 -10.77 -10.88
N ILE A 219 -10.51 -10.29 -10.47
CA ILE A 219 -10.15 -10.13 -9.04
C ILE A 219 -11.09 -9.12 -8.35
N ARG A 220 -11.33 -7.97 -8.99
CA ARG A 220 -12.19 -6.90 -8.45
C ARG A 220 -13.63 -7.34 -8.26
N THR A 221 -14.15 -8.22 -9.14
CA THR A 221 -15.52 -8.73 -9.07
C THR A 221 -15.69 -9.94 -8.15
N HIS A 222 -14.59 -10.56 -7.72
CA HIS A 222 -14.57 -11.70 -6.79
C HIS A 222 -13.67 -11.42 -5.57
N PRO A 223 -13.92 -10.34 -4.81
CA PRO A 223 -13.05 -9.95 -3.71
C PRO A 223 -13.03 -11.01 -2.61
N LYS A 224 -11.84 -11.51 -2.30
CA LYS A 224 -11.59 -12.50 -1.25
C LYS A 224 -10.20 -12.28 -0.64
N ILE A 225 -9.96 -12.89 0.52
CA ILE A 225 -8.68 -12.73 1.23
C ILE A 225 -7.55 -13.28 0.34
N LEU A 226 -6.48 -12.50 0.18
CA LEU A 226 -5.18 -12.96 -0.29
C LEU A 226 -4.16 -12.69 0.82
N CYS A 227 -3.44 -13.72 1.27
CA CYS A 227 -2.49 -13.61 2.37
C CYS A 227 -1.10 -14.18 2.02
N GLY A 228 -0.06 -13.40 2.33
CA GLY A 228 1.35 -13.76 2.22
C GLY A 228 2.25 -12.53 2.38
N PHE A 229 3.52 -12.72 2.77
CA PHE A 229 4.49 -11.63 2.98
C PHE A 229 5.77 -11.85 2.15
N SER A 230 6.80 -11.03 2.36
CA SER A 230 8.06 -11.09 1.59
C SER A 230 7.80 -10.75 0.10
N ASP A 231 8.24 -11.59 -0.84
CA ASP A 231 8.00 -11.44 -2.29
C ASP A 231 6.52 -11.25 -2.67
N ILE A 232 5.58 -11.74 -1.86
CA ILE A 232 4.14 -11.56 -2.10
C ILE A 232 3.71 -10.07 -2.01
N THR A 233 4.59 -9.20 -1.49
CA THR A 233 4.40 -7.75 -1.43
C THR A 233 4.08 -7.16 -2.81
N ALA A 234 4.76 -7.59 -3.88
CA ALA A 234 4.51 -7.08 -5.22
C ALA A 234 3.10 -7.44 -5.71
N LEU A 235 2.70 -8.71 -5.55
CA LEU A 235 1.35 -9.18 -5.88
C LEU A 235 0.27 -8.44 -5.09
N SER A 236 0.48 -8.27 -3.78
CA SER A 236 -0.45 -7.56 -2.88
C SER A 236 -0.71 -6.13 -3.31
N HIS A 237 0.35 -5.37 -3.60
CA HIS A 237 0.21 -3.97 -4.00
C HIS A 237 -0.32 -3.82 -5.42
N ALA A 238 0.05 -4.72 -6.34
CA ALA A 238 -0.52 -4.71 -7.68
C ALA A 238 -2.04 -4.93 -7.64
N ILE A 239 -2.53 -5.89 -6.84
CA ILE A 239 -3.96 -6.12 -6.64
C ILE A 239 -4.62 -4.91 -5.99
N LEU A 240 -4.07 -4.36 -4.91
CA LEU A 240 -4.62 -3.18 -4.25
C LEU A 240 -4.76 -2.00 -5.22
N THR A 241 -3.67 -1.66 -5.93
CA THR A 241 -3.60 -0.50 -6.83
C THR A 241 -4.62 -0.60 -7.97
N ASN A 242 -4.79 -1.80 -8.53
CA ASN A 242 -5.60 -2.01 -9.73
C ASN A 242 -7.07 -2.37 -9.44
N THR A 243 -7.39 -2.82 -8.23
CA THR A 243 -8.75 -3.28 -7.89
C THR A 243 -9.36 -2.58 -6.68
N GLY A 244 -8.55 -1.97 -5.81
CA GLY A 244 -8.98 -1.48 -4.50
C GLY A 244 -9.11 -2.58 -3.43
N LEU A 245 -8.88 -3.86 -3.78
CA LEU A 245 -8.97 -4.99 -2.86
C LEU A 245 -7.87 -4.94 -1.80
N VAL A 246 -8.28 -4.95 -0.54
CA VAL A 246 -7.40 -5.14 0.61
C VAL A 246 -6.86 -6.56 0.59
N THR A 247 -5.53 -6.68 0.60
CA THR A 247 -4.83 -7.95 0.79
C THR A 247 -4.16 -7.98 2.16
N TYR A 248 -3.48 -9.06 2.51
CA TYR A 248 -2.91 -9.24 3.85
C TYR A 248 -1.45 -9.68 3.77
N SER A 249 -0.58 -8.91 4.42
CA SER A 249 0.77 -9.37 4.75
C SER A 249 0.68 -10.22 6.01
N GLY A 250 1.05 -11.49 5.92
CA GLY A 250 0.82 -12.45 6.99
C GLY A 250 1.50 -13.81 6.77
N PRO A 251 1.27 -14.77 7.68
CA PRO A 251 2.01 -16.03 7.71
C PRO A 251 1.79 -16.89 6.46
N MET A 252 2.82 -17.68 6.13
CA MET A 252 2.80 -18.73 5.12
C MET A 252 3.05 -20.10 5.78
N LEU A 253 3.15 -21.20 5.01
CA LEU A 253 3.09 -22.57 5.53
C LEU A 253 4.02 -22.85 6.73
N ARG A 254 5.27 -22.37 6.70
CA ARG A 254 6.23 -22.60 7.81
C ARG A 254 5.70 -22.08 9.15
N ALA A 255 5.06 -20.92 9.16
CA ALA A 255 4.50 -20.34 10.40
C ALA A 255 3.34 -21.17 10.96
N PHE A 256 2.50 -21.75 10.08
CA PHE A 256 1.44 -22.66 10.51
C PHE A 256 1.99 -23.99 11.03
N ARG A 257 3.04 -24.52 10.40
CA ARG A 257 3.76 -25.69 10.92
C ARG A 257 4.36 -25.42 12.31
N ASP A 258 4.94 -24.23 12.52
CA ASP A 258 5.59 -23.88 13.78
C ASP A 258 4.60 -23.57 14.91
N ARG A 259 3.34 -23.27 14.58
CA ARG A 259 2.23 -23.03 15.52
C ARG A 259 2.56 -21.98 16.59
N ASP A 260 3.30 -20.94 16.20
CA ASP A 260 3.62 -19.85 17.12
C ASP A 260 2.34 -19.13 17.55
N ALA A 261 2.10 -19.07 18.87
CA ALA A 261 0.85 -18.56 19.42
C ALA A 261 0.60 -17.09 19.04
N TYR A 262 1.65 -16.26 18.97
CA TYR A 262 1.51 -14.85 18.60
C TYR A 262 1.05 -14.72 17.15
N THR A 263 1.70 -15.44 16.24
CA THR A 263 1.37 -15.39 14.81
C THR A 263 -0.02 -15.94 14.54
N ILE A 264 -0.39 -17.07 15.15
CA ILE A 264 -1.72 -17.66 14.99
C ILE A 264 -2.80 -16.76 15.58
N ASP A 265 -2.55 -16.14 16.73
CA ASP A 265 -3.52 -15.24 17.37
C ASP A 265 -3.81 -14.01 16.49
N TYR A 266 -2.78 -13.30 16.01
CA TYR A 266 -3.01 -12.14 15.12
C TYR A 266 -3.56 -12.53 13.75
N PHE A 267 -3.19 -13.69 13.21
CA PHE A 267 -3.84 -14.23 12.00
C PHE A 267 -5.35 -14.39 12.22
N LYS A 268 -5.75 -14.97 13.35
CA LYS A 268 -7.17 -15.15 13.69
C LYS A 268 -7.87 -13.83 13.98
N GLN A 269 -7.28 -12.95 14.79
CA GLN A 269 -7.86 -11.64 15.10
C GLN A 269 -8.13 -10.83 13.82
N VAL A 270 -7.20 -10.86 12.85
CA VAL A 270 -7.34 -10.07 11.62
C VAL A 270 -8.26 -10.71 10.59
N LEU A 271 -8.20 -12.02 10.41
CA LEU A 271 -8.95 -12.69 9.32
C LEU A 271 -10.29 -13.30 9.76
N PHE A 272 -10.50 -13.57 11.05
CA PHE A 272 -11.75 -14.09 11.61
C PHE A 272 -12.45 -13.08 12.53
N GLY A 273 -11.67 -12.17 13.12
CA GLY A 273 -12.15 -11.24 14.14
C GLY A 273 -12.82 -9.98 13.59
N THR A 274 -13.06 -9.05 14.51
CA THR A 274 -13.76 -7.78 14.29
C THR A 274 -12.88 -6.59 14.63
N ASP A 275 -13.24 -5.44 14.08
CA ASP A 275 -12.53 -4.18 14.30
C ASP A 275 -12.61 -3.64 15.74
N PRO A 276 -11.59 -2.94 16.27
CA PRO A 276 -10.20 -2.84 15.79
C PRO A 276 -9.25 -3.85 16.46
N VAL A 277 -8.09 -4.09 15.83
CA VAL A 277 -7.02 -4.95 16.37
C VAL A 277 -5.85 -4.10 16.84
N THR A 278 -5.54 -4.13 18.14
CA THR A 278 -4.39 -3.42 18.71
C THR A 278 -3.18 -4.35 18.80
N ILE A 279 -2.07 -3.96 18.18
CA ILE A 279 -0.85 -4.77 18.16
C ILE A 279 -0.08 -4.58 19.46
N LYS A 280 0.29 -5.70 20.08
CA LYS A 280 1.16 -5.79 21.25
C LYS A 280 2.46 -6.46 20.84
N PRO A 281 3.61 -6.06 21.41
CA PRO A 281 4.87 -6.72 21.13
C PRO A 281 4.90 -8.16 21.64
N SER A 282 5.62 -9.03 20.93
CA SER A 282 5.92 -10.39 21.38
C SER A 282 6.80 -10.37 22.64
N ILE A 283 6.82 -11.44 23.44
CA ILE A 283 7.70 -11.53 24.63
C ILE A 283 9.13 -11.89 24.21
N HIS A 284 9.25 -12.78 23.23
CA HIS A 284 10.51 -13.25 22.67
C HIS A 284 10.40 -13.25 21.16
N TRP A 285 11.53 -13.14 20.49
CA TRP A 285 11.65 -13.30 19.06
C TRP A 285 12.75 -14.30 18.72
N ARG A 286 12.70 -14.82 17.50
CA ARG A 286 13.54 -15.86 16.96
C ARG A 286 14.06 -15.46 15.60
N ASP A 287 15.29 -15.85 15.33
CA ASP A 287 15.95 -15.71 14.03
C ASP A 287 17.00 -16.81 13.86
N SER A 288 17.61 -16.90 12.68
CA SER A 288 18.69 -17.84 12.38
C SER A 288 20.05 -17.15 12.35
N ASP A 289 21.02 -17.68 13.10
CA ASP A 289 22.43 -17.29 12.99
C ASP A 289 23.25 -18.53 12.64
N ARG A 290 23.99 -18.47 11.52
CA ARG A 290 24.81 -19.58 10.99
C ARG A 290 24.06 -20.91 10.90
N GLY A 291 22.77 -20.87 10.56
CA GLY A 291 21.90 -22.06 10.41
C GLY A 291 21.30 -22.58 11.72
N HIS A 292 21.53 -21.91 12.85
CA HIS A 292 20.93 -22.25 14.14
C HIS A 292 19.86 -21.23 14.53
N VAL A 293 18.71 -21.73 14.96
CA VAL A 293 17.64 -20.88 15.52
C VAL A 293 18.08 -20.37 16.89
N ILE A 294 18.06 -19.06 17.07
CA ILE A 294 18.31 -18.39 18.34
C ILE A 294 17.00 -17.75 18.80
N THR A 295 16.72 -17.83 20.10
CA THR A 295 15.62 -17.11 20.76
C THR A 295 16.17 -16.00 21.63
N LEU A 296 15.63 -14.79 21.49
CA LEU A 296 16.06 -13.59 22.20
C LEU A 296 14.87 -12.91 22.87
N PRO A 297 15.06 -12.24 24.02
CA PRO A 297 14.02 -11.40 24.61
C PRO A 297 13.69 -10.23 23.68
N ASN A 298 12.41 -9.92 23.54
CA ASN A 298 11.96 -8.74 22.81
C ASN A 298 12.02 -7.51 23.73
N LYS A 299 12.79 -6.49 23.31
CA LYS A 299 12.90 -5.22 24.03
C LYS A 299 11.70 -4.28 23.78
N GLY A 300 10.78 -4.68 22.91
CA GLY A 300 9.65 -3.87 22.47
C GLY A 300 10.01 -2.94 21.30
N PRO A 301 9.02 -2.17 20.82
CA PRO A 301 9.22 -1.19 19.76
C PRO A 301 10.23 -0.12 20.14
N ILE A 302 10.87 0.48 19.15
CA ILE A 302 11.79 1.61 19.32
C ILE A 302 11.16 2.83 18.68
N LEU A 303 10.81 3.84 19.50
CA LEU A 303 10.31 5.12 19.00
C LEU A 303 11.47 5.96 18.43
N LEU A 304 11.46 6.15 17.12
CA LEU A 304 12.46 6.95 16.40
C LEU A 304 12.00 8.41 16.28
N SER A 305 10.69 8.63 16.12
CA SER A 305 10.03 9.93 16.09
C SER A 305 8.62 9.81 16.70
N PRO A 306 8.25 10.66 17.68
CA PRO A 306 6.91 10.63 18.29
C PRO A 306 5.86 11.21 17.35
N GLY A 307 4.59 10.92 17.62
CA GLY A 307 3.47 11.51 16.87
C GLY A 307 2.21 10.67 16.90
N GLN A 308 1.14 11.23 16.34
CA GLN A 308 -0.15 10.58 16.21
C GLN A 308 -0.70 10.86 14.82
N GLU A 309 -0.87 9.81 14.03
CA GLU A 309 -1.37 9.89 12.67
C GLU A 309 -2.24 8.69 12.33
N SER A 310 -3.13 8.88 11.37
CA SER A 310 -3.95 7.82 10.78
C SER A 310 -3.83 7.87 9.26
N GLY A 311 -3.82 6.71 8.62
CA GLY A 311 -3.72 6.65 7.17
C GLY A 311 -3.87 5.24 6.61
N ARG A 312 -3.82 5.16 5.28
CA ARG A 312 -3.87 3.87 4.58
C ARG A 312 -2.55 3.12 4.79
N LEU A 313 -2.61 1.88 5.23
CA LEU A 313 -1.45 1.02 5.42
C LEU A 313 -1.01 0.44 4.07
N ILE A 314 0.24 0.71 3.67
CA ILE A 314 0.92 0.00 2.57
C ILE A 314 2.32 -0.42 3.03
N GLY A 315 3.00 -1.30 2.29
CA GLY A 315 4.37 -1.72 2.64
C GLY A 315 4.61 -3.23 2.51
N GLY A 316 5.16 -3.88 3.52
CA GLY A 316 5.75 -5.22 3.42
C GLY A 316 7.25 -5.14 3.13
N ASN A 317 7.73 -6.04 2.28
CA ASN A 317 9.15 -6.12 1.97
C ASN A 317 9.60 -4.95 1.07
N LEU A 318 10.60 -4.19 1.52
CA LEU A 318 11.04 -2.94 0.89
C LEU A 318 11.58 -3.19 -0.53
N CYS A 319 12.57 -4.06 -0.68
CA CYS A 319 13.17 -4.29 -1.99
C CYS A 319 12.15 -4.86 -3.00
N THR A 320 11.21 -5.70 -2.55
CA THR A 320 10.08 -6.17 -3.38
C THR A 320 9.13 -5.04 -3.77
N LEU A 321 8.77 -4.14 -2.85
CA LEU A 321 7.94 -2.97 -3.16
C LEU A 321 8.63 -2.05 -4.17
N ASN A 322 9.95 -1.92 -4.11
CA ASN A 322 10.72 -1.13 -5.08
C ASN A 322 10.60 -1.66 -6.51
N LEU A 323 10.38 -2.97 -6.72
CA LEU A 323 10.19 -3.56 -8.06
C LEU A 323 8.98 -3.00 -8.81
N LEU A 324 8.00 -2.42 -8.08
CA LEU A 324 6.83 -1.82 -8.69
C LEU A 324 7.06 -0.37 -9.13
N GLN A 325 8.14 0.29 -8.68
CA GLN A 325 8.40 1.71 -9.01
C GLN A 325 8.49 1.93 -10.52
N GLY A 326 7.79 2.96 -11.01
CA GLY A 326 7.70 3.25 -12.45
C GLY A 326 6.71 2.40 -13.24
N THR A 327 6.06 1.41 -12.61
CA THR A 327 4.96 0.64 -13.22
C THR A 327 3.60 1.22 -12.86
N SER A 328 2.54 0.74 -13.53
CA SER A 328 1.15 1.08 -13.18
C SER A 328 0.64 0.43 -11.88
N HIS A 329 1.44 -0.47 -11.29
CA HIS A 329 1.10 -1.24 -10.11
C HIS A 329 1.65 -0.61 -8.82
N PHE A 330 2.55 0.37 -8.92
CA PHE A 330 3.09 1.08 -7.75
C PHE A 330 1.95 1.77 -6.98
N PRO A 331 1.83 1.54 -5.66
CA PRO A 331 0.82 2.22 -4.86
C PRO A 331 1.12 3.71 -4.76
N ASP A 332 0.07 4.51 -4.69
CA ASP A 332 0.18 5.92 -4.33
C ASP A 332 0.56 6.05 -2.85
N LEU A 333 1.61 6.83 -2.57
CA LEU A 333 2.19 6.98 -1.23
C LEU A 333 1.51 8.07 -0.39
N ARG A 334 0.65 8.90 -0.99
CA ARG A 334 0.03 10.03 -0.30
C ARG A 334 -0.91 9.55 0.81
N ASP A 335 -0.82 10.20 1.97
CA ASP A 335 -1.65 9.93 3.15
C ASP A 335 -1.56 8.47 3.65
N THR A 336 -0.41 7.84 3.45
CA THR A 336 -0.15 6.46 3.86
C THR A 336 0.67 6.37 5.14
N ILE A 337 0.51 5.25 5.84
CA ILE A 337 1.45 4.78 6.86
C ILE A 337 2.18 3.57 6.28
N LEU A 338 3.50 3.69 6.16
CA LEU A 338 4.35 2.66 5.55
C LEU A 338 4.79 1.64 6.59
N PHE A 339 4.56 0.36 6.33
CA PHE A 339 5.10 -0.75 7.12
C PHE A 339 6.23 -1.39 6.32
N LEU A 340 7.50 -1.13 6.64
CA LEU A 340 8.64 -1.60 5.84
C LEU A 340 9.45 -2.64 6.58
N GLU A 341 9.77 -3.73 5.92
CA GLU A 341 10.68 -4.76 6.41
C GLU A 341 11.62 -5.22 5.29
N ASP A 342 12.72 -5.88 5.64
CA ASP A 342 13.54 -6.59 4.67
C ASP A 342 14.24 -7.80 5.31
N ASP A 343 14.81 -8.67 4.49
CA ASP A 343 15.30 -9.97 4.91
C ASP A 343 16.82 -10.03 5.17
N TYR A 344 17.35 -11.23 5.39
CA TYR A 344 18.76 -11.48 5.69
C TYR A 344 19.73 -11.17 4.53
N GLU A 345 19.24 -10.98 3.30
CA GLU A 345 20.09 -10.67 2.14
C GLU A 345 20.50 -9.19 2.11
N VAL A 346 19.83 -8.33 2.87
CA VAL A 346 20.19 -6.92 2.98
C VAL A 346 21.20 -6.64 4.08
N HIS A 347 21.93 -5.54 3.93
CA HIS A 347 22.74 -4.90 4.97
C HIS A 347 22.38 -3.40 5.04
N PRO A 348 22.91 -2.60 6.00
CA PRO A 348 22.36 -1.28 6.24
C PRO A 348 22.43 -0.33 5.04
N ALA A 349 23.43 -0.49 4.18
CA ALA A 349 23.58 0.34 2.99
C ALA A 349 22.65 -0.05 1.84
N THR A 350 22.33 -1.34 1.65
CA THR A 350 21.33 -1.75 0.63
C THR A 350 19.94 -1.32 1.08
N PHE A 351 19.60 -1.51 2.35
CA PHE A 351 18.34 -0.99 2.89
C PHE A 351 18.23 0.53 2.73
N ALA A 352 19.30 1.29 3.03
CA ALA A 352 19.29 2.75 2.93
C ALA A 352 19.10 3.26 1.49
N ARG A 353 19.70 2.60 0.48
CA ARG A 353 19.52 3.01 -0.93
C ARG A 353 18.11 2.67 -1.45
N ASP A 354 17.54 1.55 -1.02
CA ASP A 354 16.20 1.12 -1.39
C ASP A 354 15.15 2.04 -0.76
N PHE A 355 15.37 2.40 0.51
CA PHE A 355 14.60 3.42 1.21
C PHE A 355 14.73 4.79 0.52
N ALA A 356 15.92 5.19 0.11
CA ALA A 356 16.12 6.44 -0.63
C ALA A 356 15.39 6.44 -1.98
N SER A 357 15.35 5.30 -2.70
CA SER A 357 14.58 5.16 -3.93
C SER A 357 13.07 5.32 -3.67
N LEU A 358 12.56 4.76 -2.57
CA LEU A 358 11.18 4.92 -2.14
C LEU A 358 10.84 6.36 -1.77
N MET A 359 11.69 7.01 -0.98
CA MET A 359 11.48 8.41 -0.57
C MET A 359 11.62 9.42 -1.71
N ALA A 360 12.15 9.00 -2.87
CA ALA A 360 12.22 9.81 -4.09
C ALA A 360 10.96 9.68 -4.97
N GLN A 361 10.03 8.77 -4.65
CA GLN A 361 8.81 8.58 -5.43
C GLN A 361 7.81 9.72 -5.23
N PRO A 362 6.96 10.03 -6.24
CA PRO A 362 5.86 10.98 -6.08
C PRO A 362 4.95 10.60 -4.91
N GLY A 363 4.59 11.58 -4.06
CA GLY A 363 3.71 11.38 -2.92
C GLY A 363 4.43 10.99 -1.63
N ALA A 364 5.73 10.70 -1.66
CA ALA A 364 6.51 10.38 -0.47
C ALA A 364 6.55 11.55 0.54
N GLU A 365 6.39 12.78 0.07
CA GLU A 365 6.29 13.98 0.91
C GLU A 365 5.03 14.02 1.79
N ALA A 366 4.02 13.22 1.47
CA ALA A 366 2.73 13.13 2.17
C ALA A 366 2.56 11.82 2.95
N ILE A 367 3.65 11.07 3.18
CA ILE A 367 3.66 9.93 4.09
C ILE A 367 3.38 10.44 5.51
N ARG A 368 2.43 9.81 6.20
CA ARG A 368 1.97 10.18 7.55
C ARG A 368 2.56 9.33 8.67
N GLY A 369 3.20 8.22 8.36
CA GLY A 369 3.86 7.42 9.37
C GLY A 369 4.73 6.33 8.79
N LEU A 370 5.63 5.80 9.61
CA LEU A 370 6.55 4.75 9.20
C LEU A 370 6.76 3.74 10.34
N VAL A 371 6.68 2.47 10.02
CA VAL A 371 6.89 1.37 10.95
C VAL A 371 7.89 0.42 10.32
N PHE A 372 9.03 0.19 10.98
CA PHE A 372 10.01 -0.80 10.54
C PHE A 372 9.80 -2.13 11.27
N GLY A 373 9.67 -3.19 10.48
CA GLY A 373 9.73 -4.57 10.96
C GLY A 373 11.10 -4.87 11.57
N ARG A 374 11.14 -5.85 12.46
CA ARG A 374 12.39 -6.25 13.10
C ARG A 374 13.33 -6.89 12.08
N PHE A 375 14.51 -6.29 11.93
CA PHE A 375 15.57 -6.79 11.06
C PHE A 375 16.18 -8.09 11.60
N GLN A 376 16.49 -9.01 10.68
CA GLN A 376 17.25 -10.22 11.01
C GLN A 376 18.68 -9.87 11.46
N LEU A 377 19.27 -10.71 12.32
CA LEU A 377 20.61 -10.56 12.89
C LEU A 377 21.69 -10.45 11.80
N ALA A 378 21.52 -11.20 10.71
CA ALA A 378 22.43 -11.19 9.56
C ALA A 378 22.61 -9.80 8.93
N THR A 379 21.56 -8.97 8.96
CA THR A 379 21.57 -7.62 8.37
C THR A 379 22.50 -6.67 9.11
N LYS A 380 22.77 -6.91 10.41
CA LYS A 380 23.50 -6.00 11.29
C LYS A 380 22.92 -4.58 11.34
N MET A 381 21.63 -4.41 11.06
CA MET A 381 20.93 -3.15 11.25
C MET A 381 20.89 -2.80 12.75
N THR A 382 21.21 -1.55 13.09
CA THR A 382 21.21 -1.07 14.47
C THR A 382 20.28 0.12 14.60
N GLU A 383 19.89 0.44 15.84
CA GLU A 383 19.12 1.66 16.12
C GLU A 383 19.86 2.92 15.65
N GLU A 384 21.18 2.98 15.78
CA GLU A 384 22.00 4.10 15.30
C GLU A 384 21.87 4.28 13.78
N HIS A 385 21.94 3.19 13.01
CA HIS A 385 21.72 3.24 11.57
C HIS A 385 20.32 3.77 11.21
N LEU A 386 19.27 3.32 11.90
CA LEU A 386 17.90 3.78 11.65
C LEU A 386 17.71 5.25 12.04
N ARG A 387 18.22 5.67 13.21
CA ARG A 387 18.18 7.09 13.61
C ARG A 387 18.91 7.97 12.62
N TYR A 388 20.06 7.53 12.11
CA TYR A 388 20.78 8.24 11.07
C TYR A 388 19.98 8.30 9.76
N LEU A 389 19.42 7.18 9.29
CA LEU A 389 18.58 7.13 8.09
C LEU A 389 17.42 8.12 8.18
N ILE A 390 16.66 8.11 9.28
CA ILE A 390 15.56 9.06 9.52
C ILE A 390 16.06 10.50 9.59
N SER A 391 17.26 10.74 10.11
CA SER A 391 17.82 12.09 10.18
C SER A 391 18.06 12.75 8.82
N LEU A 392 18.20 11.95 7.75
CA LEU A 392 18.38 12.43 6.37
C LEU A 392 17.09 13.03 5.78
N TYR A 393 15.92 12.77 6.38
CA TYR A 393 14.62 13.20 5.88
C TYR A 393 13.88 14.02 6.95
N PRO A 394 13.99 15.36 6.95
CA PRO A 394 13.39 16.22 7.97
C PRO A 394 11.86 16.07 8.14
N SER A 395 11.14 15.67 7.11
CA SER A 395 9.70 15.37 7.18
C SER A 395 9.40 14.19 8.10
N LEU A 396 10.26 13.16 8.11
CA LEU A 396 10.06 11.96 8.93
C LEU A 396 10.21 12.22 10.44
N LYS A 397 10.79 13.36 10.84
CA LYS A 397 10.86 13.79 12.24
C LYS A 397 9.59 14.47 12.75
N GLN A 398 8.63 14.73 11.85
CA GLN A 398 7.37 15.41 12.15
C GLN A 398 6.18 14.45 12.16
N ILE A 399 6.42 13.17 11.87
CA ILE A 399 5.43 12.10 11.84
C ILE A 399 5.89 10.97 12.78
N PRO A 400 4.99 10.09 13.24
CA PRO A 400 5.37 8.93 14.03
C PRO A 400 6.22 7.95 13.22
N VAL A 401 7.37 7.59 13.79
CA VAL A 401 8.28 6.57 13.23
C VAL A 401 8.64 5.55 14.30
N LEU A 402 8.29 4.31 14.05
CA LEU A 402 8.51 3.17 14.95
C LEU A 402 9.43 2.15 14.29
N ALA A 403 10.24 1.44 15.07
CA ALA A 403 11.05 0.33 14.60
C ALA A 403 10.96 -0.87 15.54
N ASN A 404 11.56 -1.99 15.13
CA ASN A 404 11.68 -3.20 15.95
C ASN A 404 10.31 -3.86 16.25
N VAL A 405 9.36 -3.72 15.33
CA VAL A 405 8.00 -4.26 15.45
C VAL A 405 7.95 -5.70 14.91
N ASP A 406 7.10 -6.54 15.50
CA ASP A 406 6.99 -7.98 15.22
C ASP A 406 6.32 -8.29 13.85
N PHE A 407 6.94 -7.85 12.75
CA PHE A 407 6.64 -8.32 11.39
C PHE A 407 7.93 -8.34 10.55
N GLY A 408 7.87 -9.04 9.40
CA GLY A 408 9.02 -9.27 8.52
C GLY A 408 9.61 -10.66 8.68
N HIS A 409 10.92 -10.79 8.50
CA HIS A 409 11.59 -12.10 8.37
C HIS A 409 12.12 -12.68 9.69
N THR A 410 11.86 -12.03 10.82
CA THR A 410 12.00 -12.66 12.14
C THR A 410 10.68 -13.30 12.58
N SER A 411 10.72 -14.17 13.59
CA SER A 411 9.50 -14.76 14.18
C SER A 411 9.36 -14.34 15.65
N PRO A 412 8.15 -14.17 16.18
CA PRO A 412 6.88 -14.27 15.47
C PRO A 412 6.57 -13.01 14.66
N LEU A 413 5.55 -13.10 13.80
CA LEU A 413 5.00 -11.99 13.03
C LEU A 413 3.48 -11.84 13.22
N PHE A 414 2.93 -10.62 13.19
CA PHE A 414 1.48 -10.39 13.10
C PHE A 414 1.03 -10.21 11.64
N THR A 415 -0.27 -10.43 11.39
CA THR A 415 -0.91 -10.20 10.08
C THR A 415 -1.44 -8.78 9.99
N PHE A 416 -1.33 -8.10 8.85
CA PHE A 416 -1.87 -6.75 8.67
C PHE A 416 -2.46 -6.51 7.26
N PRO A 417 -3.49 -5.65 7.14
CA PRO A 417 -4.16 -5.37 5.87
C PRO A 417 -3.36 -4.37 5.01
N ILE A 418 -2.96 -4.78 3.81
CA ILE A 418 -2.43 -3.89 2.78
C ILE A 418 -3.62 -3.18 2.11
N GLY A 419 -3.68 -1.86 2.25
CA GLY A 419 -4.77 -1.01 1.80
C GLY A 419 -5.84 -0.71 2.87
N GLY A 420 -5.73 -1.33 4.04
CA GLY A 420 -6.59 -1.04 5.21
C GLY A 420 -6.22 0.30 5.88
N GLN A 421 -7.00 0.72 6.87
CA GLN A 421 -6.69 1.90 7.68
C GLN A 421 -5.91 1.49 8.94
N VAL A 422 -5.03 2.36 9.41
CA VAL A 422 -4.27 2.15 10.65
C VAL A 422 -4.12 3.47 11.40
N ASP A 423 -4.32 3.42 12.71
CA ASP A 423 -3.90 4.47 13.62
C ASP A 423 -2.52 4.13 14.18
N LEU A 424 -1.60 5.09 14.12
CA LEU A 424 -0.28 5.02 14.73
C LEU A 424 -0.14 6.17 15.73
N HIS A 425 -0.01 5.84 17.01
CA HIS A 425 0.22 6.81 18.07
C HIS A 425 1.40 6.36 18.93
N ASP A 426 2.54 7.03 18.76
CA ASP A 426 3.81 6.63 19.35
C ASP A 426 4.10 5.13 19.13
N GLU A 427 4.06 4.32 20.20
CA GLU A 427 4.32 2.87 20.15
C GLU A 427 3.05 2.02 19.94
N VAL A 428 1.88 2.66 19.84
CA VAL A 428 0.58 1.98 19.69
C VAL A 428 0.20 1.92 18.22
N ILE A 429 0.05 0.69 17.72
CA ILE A 429 -0.50 0.39 16.39
C ILE A 429 -1.90 -0.19 16.55
N ARG A 430 -2.89 0.42 15.91
CA ARG A 430 -4.27 -0.10 15.84
C ARG A 430 -4.68 -0.26 14.38
N LEU A 431 -4.89 -1.51 13.99
CA LEU A 431 -5.34 -1.88 12.66
C LEU A 431 -6.87 -1.78 12.58
N HIS A 432 -7.35 -1.15 11.50
CA HIS A 432 -8.74 -1.20 11.10
C HIS A 432 -8.96 -2.28 10.06
N ILE A 433 -9.74 -3.31 10.41
CA ILE A 433 -9.90 -4.55 9.65
C ILE A 433 -11.31 -4.76 9.09
N SER A 434 -12.22 -3.79 9.26
CA SER A 434 -13.60 -3.82 8.76
C SER A 434 -13.77 -3.34 7.32
#